data_AF-A0A810N2I4-F1
#
_entry.id   AF-A0A810N2I4-F1
#
_cell.length_a   1.000
_cell.length_b   1.000
_cell.length_c   1.000
_cell.angle_alpha   90.00
_cell.angle_beta   90.00
_cell.angle_gamma   90.00
#
_symmetry.space_group_name_H-M   'P 1'
#
loop_
_entity.id
_entity.type
_entity.pdbx_description
1 polymer ?
#
loop_
_entity_poly.entity_id
_entity_poly.type
_entity_poly.pdbx_seq_one_letter_code
_entity_poly.pdbx_strand_id
1 'polypeptide(L)'
;MPLRAVTGHLLVRQLGHWLPDALHRSRRATLVQAYGGDPGDTPEAALRACTQAADRLRGRQLTVVVVAGNAVDVAGRLDAPAPGAGVAVHGVPGGPDHVPVALKAAAAAGAPVLTYLDASTGPAPGPATLAAVAGGRPGELLLVLGPAARAGFDHRAAPASVGFPLVTAVELVEPATDGRWLVVFATRLGRALDAFKEALWAADGVRLRDPDDPDAEAVDVTSRPDLGPLRRALVAHLGSVRRASVADLRRFTATATIHRSADTDRVLAELLAEGAVDREPRAGRLAGDVVIRPSAS
;
A
#
# COMPACT_ATOMS: atom_id res chain seq x y z
N MET A 1 14.98 12.91 3.76
CA MET A 1 14.10 12.57 4.89
C MET A 1 14.31 11.10 5.17
N PRO A 2 14.50 10.66 6.43
CA PRO A 2 14.74 9.24 6.73
C PRO A 2 13.60 8.36 6.22
N LEU A 3 13.90 7.16 5.73
CA LEU A 3 12.90 6.24 5.18
C LEU A 3 11.74 5.97 6.14
N ARG A 4 12.01 5.91 7.44
CA ARG A 4 10.98 5.76 8.48
C ARG A 4 9.95 6.89 8.50
N ALA A 5 10.40 8.14 8.35
CA ALA A 5 9.48 9.27 8.30
C ALA A 5 8.61 9.21 7.03
N VAL A 6 9.17 8.72 5.92
CA VAL A 6 8.44 8.51 4.66
C VAL A 6 7.36 7.44 4.83
N THR A 7 7.70 6.28 5.38
CA THR A 7 6.72 5.19 5.58
C THR A 7 5.65 5.57 6.59
N GLY A 8 5.99 6.32 7.65
CA GLY A 8 5.03 6.90 8.57
C GLY A 8 4.07 7.89 7.88
N HIS A 9 4.57 8.76 7.01
CA HIS A 9 3.73 9.65 6.20
C HIS A 9 2.83 8.89 5.22
N LEU A 10 3.32 7.82 4.60
CA LEU A 10 2.51 6.95 3.74
C LEU A 10 1.35 6.31 4.52
N LEU A 11 1.59 5.83 5.75
CA LEU A 11 0.54 5.32 6.63
C LEU A 11 -0.51 6.39 6.92
N VAL A 12 -0.09 7.61 7.31
CA VAL A 12 -1.02 8.71 7.60
C VAL A 12 -1.87 9.07 6.39
N ARG A 13 -1.28 9.15 5.19
CA ARG A 13 -2.05 9.39 3.95
C ARG A 13 -3.03 8.26 3.66
N GLN A 14 -2.59 7.01 3.83
CA GLN A 14 -3.46 5.86 3.63
C GLN A 14 -4.64 5.85 4.62
N LEU A 15 -4.42 6.24 5.88
CA LEU A 15 -5.49 6.38 6.88
C LEU A 15 -6.54 7.41 6.47
N GLY A 16 -6.10 8.54 5.89
CA GLY A 16 -7.00 9.57 5.37
C GLY A 16 -7.96 9.06 4.30
N HIS A 17 -7.51 8.09 3.48
CA HIS A 17 -8.34 7.40 2.49
C HIS A 17 -9.18 6.27 3.10
N TRP A 18 -8.54 5.40 3.89
CA TRP A 18 -9.14 4.17 4.41
C TRP A 18 -10.26 4.42 5.42
N LEU A 19 -10.05 5.34 6.37
CA LEU A 19 -10.95 5.51 7.51
C LEU A 19 -12.40 5.90 7.12
N PRO A 20 -12.65 6.90 6.26
CA PRO A 20 -14.03 7.20 5.85
C PRO A 20 -14.73 6.01 5.18
N ASP A 21 -14.01 5.26 4.34
CA ASP A 21 -14.54 4.08 3.67
C ASP A 21 -14.82 2.91 4.63
N ALA A 22 -13.92 2.69 5.59
CA ALA A 22 -14.08 1.67 6.62
C ALA A 22 -15.32 1.94 7.48
N LEU A 23 -15.47 3.18 7.94
CA LEU A 23 -16.59 3.63 8.78
C LEU A 23 -17.92 3.71 8.02
N HIS A 24 -17.90 3.88 6.71
CA HIS A 24 -19.10 3.77 5.87
C HIS A 24 -19.60 2.32 5.78
N ARG A 25 -18.68 1.35 5.72
CA ARG A 25 -19.01 -0.09 5.56
C ARG A 25 -19.39 -0.78 6.87
N SER A 26 -18.85 -0.31 7.99
CA SER A 26 -19.00 -0.98 9.28
C SER A 26 -19.03 0.04 10.41
N ARG A 27 -19.77 -0.27 11.48
CA ARG A 27 -19.75 0.51 12.72
C ARG A 27 -18.45 0.35 13.49
N ARG A 28 -17.64 -0.64 13.15
CA ARG A 28 -16.35 -0.93 13.78
C ARG A 28 -15.26 -1.12 12.74
N ALA A 29 -14.05 -0.64 13.03
CA ALA A 29 -12.88 -0.83 12.19
C ALA A 29 -11.64 -1.01 13.08
N THR A 30 -10.62 -1.69 12.58
CA THR A 30 -9.38 -1.95 13.32
C THR A 30 -8.16 -1.47 12.54
N LEU A 31 -7.36 -0.62 13.16
CA LEU A 31 -6.02 -0.26 12.73
C LEU A 31 -5.02 -1.06 13.57
N VAL A 32 -4.13 -1.82 12.93
CA VAL A 32 -3.00 -2.46 13.61
C VAL A 32 -1.71 -1.84 13.10
N GLN A 33 -0.82 -1.48 14.02
CA GLN A 33 0.54 -1.04 13.73
C GLN A 33 1.49 -1.99 14.43
N ALA A 34 2.27 -2.77 13.70
CA ALA A 34 3.20 -3.74 14.27
C ALA A 34 4.63 -3.45 13.84
N TYR A 35 5.56 -3.48 14.78
CA TYR A 35 6.94 -3.05 14.57
C TYR A 35 7.92 -4.15 14.99
N GLY A 36 8.89 -4.45 14.12
CA GLY A 36 10.02 -5.32 14.42
C GLY A 36 11.13 -4.65 15.23
N GLY A 37 10.98 -3.36 15.55
CA GLY A 37 11.91 -2.55 16.34
C GLY A 37 11.18 -1.39 17.02
N ASP A 38 11.92 -0.38 17.46
CA ASP A 38 11.33 0.84 18.03
C ASP A 38 10.40 1.50 17.00
N PRO A 39 9.13 1.82 17.33
CA PRO A 39 8.21 2.50 16.43
C PRO A 39 8.49 3.99 16.19
N GLY A 40 9.29 4.64 17.06
CA GLY A 40 9.44 6.10 17.06
C GLY A 40 8.09 6.82 17.25
N ASP A 41 7.86 7.88 16.48
CA ASP A 41 6.64 8.72 16.54
C ASP A 41 5.52 8.29 15.56
N THR A 42 5.73 7.21 14.80
CA THR A 42 4.76 6.74 13.80
C THR A 42 3.39 6.44 14.40
N PRO A 43 3.29 5.73 15.55
CA PRO A 43 2.00 5.44 16.19
C PRO A 43 1.21 6.71 16.55
N GLU A 44 1.90 7.71 17.08
CA GLU A 44 1.32 8.99 17.51
C GLU A 44 0.83 9.79 16.30
N ALA A 45 1.60 9.81 15.20
CA ALA A 45 1.20 10.45 13.96
C ALA A 45 -0.05 9.79 13.35
N ALA A 46 -0.09 8.46 13.33
CA ALA A 46 -1.24 7.68 12.85
C ALA A 46 -2.49 7.90 13.72
N LEU A 47 -2.34 7.90 15.04
CA LEU A 47 -3.46 8.17 15.95
C LEU A 47 -3.98 9.60 15.79
N ARG A 48 -3.09 10.59 15.63
CA ARG A 48 -3.47 11.99 15.37
C ARG A 48 -4.29 12.12 14.09
N ALA A 49 -3.93 11.38 13.03
CA ALA A 49 -4.71 11.35 11.79
C ALA A 49 -6.12 10.76 12.02
N CYS A 50 -6.24 9.76 12.89
CA CYS A 50 -7.54 9.16 13.25
C CYS A 50 -8.39 10.12 14.09
N THR A 51 -7.81 10.82 15.06
CA THR A 51 -8.54 11.75 15.93
C THR A 51 -8.93 13.05 15.21
N GLN A 52 -8.18 13.49 14.21
CA GLN A 52 -8.60 14.57 13.30
C GLN A 52 -9.89 14.22 12.54
N ALA A 53 -10.22 12.94 12.42
CA ALA A 53 -11.46 12.46 11.84
C ALA A 53 -12.54 12.14 12.89
N ALA A 54 -12.42 12.62 14.15
CA ALA A 54 -13.31 12.26 15.27
C ALA A 54 -14.80 12.48 14.98
N ASP A 55 -15.19 13.52 14.24
CA ASP A 55 -16.60 13.73 13.86
C ASP A 55 -17.19 12.56 13.07
N ARG A 56 -16.34 11.80 12.34
CA ARG A 56 -16.75 10.62 11.57
C ARG A 56 -16.95 9.38 12.44
N LEU A 57 -16.50 9.42 13.70
CA LEU A 57 -16.59 8.30 14.65
C LEU A 57 -17.87 8.34 15.51
N ARG A 58 -18.74 9.34 15.37
CA ARG A 58 -20.02 9.39 16.12
C ARG A 58 -20.84 8.12 15.87
N GLY A 59 -21.08 7.35 16.94
CA GLY A 59 -21.80 6.07 16.89
C GLY A 59 -21.02 4.91 16.23
N ARG A 60 -19.70 5.07 16.09
CA ARG A 60 -18.78 4.08 15.50
C ARG A 60 -17.57 3.89 16.41
N GLN A 61 -16.85 2.80 16.19
CA GLN A 61 -15.69 2.42 16.99
C GLN A 61 -14.47 2.17 16.08
N LEU A 62 -13.37 2.82 16.39
CA LEU A 62 -12.05 2.51 15.85
C LEU A 62 -11.21 1.89 16.96
N THR A 63 -10.75 0.67 16.75
CA THR A 63 -9.75 0.04 17.62
C THR A 63 -8.38 0.21 17.00
N VAL A 64 -7.46 0.85 17.71
CA VAL A 64 -6.05 0.99 17.33
C VAL A 64 -5.23 0.05 18.19
N VAL A 65 -4.50 -0.88 17.57
CA VAL A 65 -3.63 -1.81 18.26
C VAL A 65 -2.18 -1.56 17.85
N VAL A 66 -1.31 -1.36 18.83
CA VAL A 66 0.13 -1.25 18.61
C VAL A 66 0.82 -2.51 19.11
N VAL A 67 1.53 -3.19 18.21
CA VAL A 67 2.34 -4.37 18.52
C VAL A 67 3.81 -3.97 18.45
N ALA A 68 4.48 -3.91 19.60
CA ALA A 68 5.89 -3.52 19.70
C ALA A 68 6.53 -4.09 20.97
N GLY A 69 7.87 -4.15 21.02
CA GLY A 69 8.58 -4.56 22.23
C GLY A 69 8.28 -3.67 23.44
N ASN A 70 8.11 -2.36 23.21
CA ASN A 70 7.75 -1.34 24.19
C ASN A 70 6.27 -0.93 24.12
N ALA A 71 5.36 -1.86 23.73
CA ALA A 71 3.97 -1.53 23.46
C ALA A 71 3.21 -0.89 24.64
N VAL A 72 3.58 -1.21 25.88
CA VAL A 72 2.94 -0.61 27.08
C VAL A 72 3.24 0.89 27.15
N ASP A 73 4.50 1.28 26.96
CA ASP A 73 4.91 2.68 26.98
C ASP A 73 4.25 3.45 25.82
N VAL A 74 4.27 2.86 24.62
CA VAL A 74 3.66 3.47 23.42
C VAL A 74 2.16 3.64 23.62
N ALA A 75 1.45 2.62 24.11
CA ALA A 75 0.01 2.72 24.39
C ALA A 75 -0.28 3.79 25.46
N GLY A 76 0.53 3.87 26.52
CA GLY A 76 0.40 4.93 27.54
C GLY A 76 0.55 6.34 26.96
N ARG A 77 1.48 6.55 26.02
CA ARG A 77 1.63 7.84 25.30
C ARG A 77 0.44 8.13 24.39
N LEU A 78 -0.12 7.11 23.75
CA LEU A 78 -1.25 7.24 22.84
C LEU A 78 -2.57 7.50 23.57
N ASP A 79 -2.71 7.00 24.80
CA ASP A 79 -3.85 7.26 25.67
C ASP A 79 -3.78 8.64 26.38
N ALA A 80 -2.69 9.39 26.19
CA ALA A 80 -2.47 10.68 26.83
C ALA A 80 -2.23 11.82 25.81
N PRO A 81 -3.20 12.73 25.58
CA PRO A 81 -4.54 12.78 26.17
C PRO A 81 -5.47 11.70 25.60
N ALA A 82 -6.54 11.38 26.34
CA ALA A 82 -7.48 10.32 25.98
C ALA A 82 -7.92 10.46 24.51
N PRO A 83 -7.87 9.36 23.73
CA PRO A 83 -8.24 9.40 22.34
C PRO A 83 -9.74 9.72 22.29
N GLY A 84 -10.14 10.65 21.41
CA GLY A 84 -11.50 11.17 21.35
C GLY A 84 -12.57 10.05 21.28
N ALA A 85 -13.81 10.39 21.63
CA ALA A 85 -14.91 9.43 21.72
C ALA A 85 -15.00 8.52 20.47
N GLY A 86 -15.09 7.21 20.70
CA GLY A 86 -15.15 6.19 19.64
C GLY A 86 -13.79 5.64 19.20
N VAL A 87 -12.69 6.04 19.84
CA VAL A 87 -11.37 5.40 19.64
C VAL A 87 -10.97 4.62 20.89
N ALA A 88 -10.50 3.39 20.70
CA ALA A 88 -9.87 2.58 21.75
C ALA A 88 -8.45 2.22 21.33
N VAL A 89 -7.47 2.43 22.21
CA VAL A 89 -6.06 2.11 21.96
C VAL A 89 -5.64 0.93 22.83
N HIS A 90 -4.88 0.00 22.25
CA HIS A 90 -4.34 -1.16 22.96
C HIS A 90 -2.88 -1.38 22.58
N GLY A 91 -2.03 -1.61 23.58
CA GLY A 91 -0.66 -2.09 23.39
C GLY A 91 -0.58 -3.61 23.55
N VAL A 92 0.09 -4.29 22.62
CA VAL A 92 0.38 -5.73 22.66
C VAL A 92 1.90 -5.92 22.60
N PRO A 93 2.55 -6.39 23.68
CA PRO A 93 3.98 -6.66 23.66
C PRO A 93 4.32 -7.72 22.61
N GLY A 94 5.37 -7.48 21.82
CA GLY A 94 5.89 -8.44 20.83
C GLY A 94 6.23 -7.80 19.48
N GLY A 95 6.52 -8.65 18.50
CA GLY A 95 6.76 -8.24 17.10
C GLY A 95 5.61 -8.60 16.15
N PRO A 96 5.79 -8.41 14.83
CA PRO A 96 4.77 -8.64 13.80
C PRO A 96 4.05 -10.01 13.86
N ASP A 97 4.69 -11.05 14.39
CA ASP A 97 4.07 -12.38 14.54
C ASP A 97 2.94 -12.43 15.58
N HIS A 98 2.77 -11.40 16.40
CA HIS A 98 1.65 -11.28 17.35
C HIS A 98 0.39 -10.63 16.73
N VAL A 99 0.46 -10.18 15.48
CA VAL A 99 -0.68 -9.56 14.77
C VAL A 99 -1.93 -10.47 14.73
N PRO A 100 -1.85 -11.80 14.48
CA PRO A 100 -3.01 -12.67 14.57
C PRO A 100 -3.71 -12.64 15.94
N VAL A 101 -2.92 -12.61 17.02
CA VAL A 101 -3.43 -12.54 18.40
C VAL A 101 -4.08 -11.17 18.65
N ALA A 102 -3.42 -10.10 18.24
CA ALA A 102 -3.93 -8.73 18.34
C ALA A 102 -5.26 -8.55 17.62
N LEU A 103 -5.38 -9.03 16.38
CA LEU A 103 -6.61 -8.95 15.58
C LEU A 103 -7.75 -9.76 16.20
N LYS A 104 -7.44 -10.96 16.75
CA LYS A 104 -8.43 -11.77 17.46
C LYS A 104 -8.92 -11.07 18.73
N ALA A 105 -8.02 -10.51 19.54
CA ALA A 105 -8.35 -9.79 20.77
C ALA A 105 -9.18 -8.52 20.49
N ALA A 106 -8.87 -7.80 19.40
CA ALA A 106 -9.64 -6.65 18.93
C ALA A 106 -11.00 -7.03 18.29
N ALA A 107 -11.34 -8.32 18.25
CA ALA A 107 -12.51 -8.86 17.56
C ALA A 107 -12.62 -8.41 16.10
N ALA A 108 -11.50 -8.21 15.39
CA ALA A 108 -11.45 -7.56 14.08
C ALA A 108 -12.13 -8.36 12.93
N ALA A 109 -12.45 -9.63 13.17
CA ALA A 109 -13.06 -10.51 12.18
C ALA A 109 -14.36 -9.92 11.58
N GLY A 110 -14.50 -9.97 10.26
CA GLY A 110 -15.72 -9.48 9.59
C GLY A 110 -15.87 -7.95 9.55
N ALA A 111 -14.88 -7.18 10.01
CA ALA A 111 -14.83 -5.73 9.92
C ALA A 111 -13.64 -5.25 9.08
N PRO A 112 -13.63 -3.99 8.60
CA PRO A 112 -12.47 -3.42 7.93
C PRO A 112 -11.22 -3.43 8.81
N VAL A 113 -10.11 -3.88 8.24
CA VAL A 113 -8.79 -3.93 8.89
C VAL A 113 -7.78 -3.24 8.00
N LEU A 114 -7.03 -2.28 8.56
CA LEU A 114 -5.79 -1.79 7.98
C LEU A 114 -4.65 -2.19 8.90
N THR A 115 -3.64 -2.87 8.36
CA THR A 115 -2.45 -3.27 9.11
C THR A 115 -1.21 -2.63 8.50
N TYR A 116 -0.49 -1.85 9.29
CA TYR A 116 0.86 -1.39 9.02
C TYR A 116 1.86 -2.35 9.68
N LEU A 117 2.70 -3.02 8.90
CA LEU A 117 3.75 -3.91 9.39
C LEU A 117 5.10 -3.32 9.05
N ASP A 118 5.86 -2.91 10.05
CA ASP A 118 7.22 -2.42 9.90
C ASP A 118 8.23 -3.51 10.29
N ALA A 119 8.74 -4.20 9.28
CA ALA A 119 9.85 -5.15 9.37
C ALA A 119 11.14 -4.55 8.76
N SER A 120 11.34 -3.23 8.90
CA SER A 120 12.58 -2.56 8.47
C SER A 120 13.82 -3.06 9.21
N THR A 121 13.67 -3.44 10.49
CA THR A 121 14.76 -3.91 11.37
C THR A 121 14.51 -5.31 11.93
N GLY A 122 13.46 -6.00 11.50
CA GLY A 122 13.03 -7.30 12.01
C GLY A 122 12.83 -8.34 10.90
N PRO A 123 12.35 -9.55 11.22
CA PRO A 123 12.05 -10.56 10.21
C PRO A 123 10.82 -10.17 9.39
N ALA A 124 10.75 -10.68 8.15
CA ALA A 124 9.53 -10.59 7.34
C ALA A 124 8.36 -11.33 8.03
N PRO A 125 7.11 -10.86 7.85
CA PRO A 125 5.96 -11.49 8.50
C PRO A 125 5.71 -12.91 7.95
N GLY A 126 5.37 -13.83 8.85
CA GLY A 126 4.99 -15.19 8.46
C GLY A 126 3.62 -15.27 7.76
N PRO A 127 3.30 -16.41 7.09
CA PRO A 127 2.03 -16.60 6.40
C PRO A 127 0.78 -16.43 7.30
N ALA A 128 0.87 -16.84 8.56
CA ALA A 128 -0.23 -16.69 9.53
C ALA A 128 -0.57 -15.21 9.79
N THR A 129 0.45 -14.34 9.87
CA THR A 129 0.28 -12.89 10.00
C THR A 129 -0.43 -12.32 8.78
N LEU A 130 0.05 -12.65 7.58
CA LEU A 130 -0.57 -12.18 6.33
C LEU A 130 -2.02 -12.66 6.21
N ALA A 131 -2.30 -13.93 6.54
CA ALA A 131 -3.64 -14.50 6.50
C ALA A 131 -4.60 -13.84 7.51
N ALA A 132 -4.12 -13.49 8.70
CA ALA A 132 -4.92 -12.78 9.69
C ALA A 132 -5.35 -11.39 9.19
N VAL A 133 -4.43 -10.63 8.58
CA VAL A 133 -4.76 -9.34 7.95
C VAL A 133 -5.77 -9.53 6.80
N ALA A 134 -5.54 -10.54 5.96
CA ALA A 134 -6.43 -10.88 4.86
C ALA A 134 -7.84 -11.31 5.32
N GLY A 135 -8.03 -11.71 6.58
CA GLY A 135 -9.34 -12.05 7.16
C GLY A 135 -10.29 -10.86 7.38
N GLY A 136 -9.79 -9.62 7.29
CA GLY A 136 -10.61 -8.41 7.35
C GLY A 136 -11.62 -8.29 6.21
N ARG A 137 -12.68 -7.50 6.42
CA ARG A 137 -13.75 -7.23 5.44
C ARG A 137 -13.94 -5.73 5.18
N PRO A 138 -13.11 -5.13 4.30
CA PRO A 138 -11.91 -5.68 3.68
C PRO A 138 -10.69 -5.59 4.61
N GLY A 139 -9.73 -6.47 4.40
CA GLY A 139 -8.38 -6.37 4.95
C GLY A 139 -7.45 -5.65 3.97
N GLU A 140 -6.56 -4.82 4.49
CA GLU A 140 -5.54 -4.06 3.76
C GLU A 140 -4.21 -4.10 4.52
N LEU A 141 -3.11 -4.25 3.80
CA LEU A 141 -1.76 -4.39 4.33
C LEU A 141 -0.84 -3.32 3.74
N LEU A 142 -0.15 -2.57 4.59
CA LEU A 142 1.01 -1.76 4.25
C LEU A 142 2.23 -2.34 4.97
N LEU A 143 3.11 -3.01 4.23
CA LEU A 143 4.27 -3.73 4.74
C LEU A 143 5.57 -3.01 4.34
N VAL A 144 6.46 -2.80 5.30
CA VAL A 144 7.81 -2.25 5.10
C VAL A 144 8.83 -3.33 5.42
N LEU A 145 9.77 -3.57 4.52
CA LEU A 145 10.82 -4.59 4.67
C LEU A 145 12.19 -3.94 4.50
N GLY A 146 13.07 -4.17 5.48
CA GLY A 146 14.48 -3.84 5.36
C GLY A 146 15.22 -4.85 4.46
N PRO A 147 16.49 -4.59 4.12
CA PRO A 147 17.27 -5.47 3.23
C PRO A 147 17.29 -6.94 3.67
N ALA A 148 17.48 -7.20 4.97
CA ALA A 148 17.52 -8.55 5.52
C ALA A 148 16.17 -9.28 5.41
N ALA A 149 15.07 -8.60 5.76
CA ALA A 149 13.72 -9.16 5.66
C ALA A 149 13.33 -9.45 4.20
N ARG A 150 13.72 -8.56 3.28
CA ARG A 150 13.44 -8.69 1.85
C ARG A 150 14.11 -9.91 1.23
N ALA A 151 15.35 -10.22 1.60
CA ALA A 151 16.14 -11.27 0.94
C ALA A 151 15.47 -12.66 0.94
N GLY A 152 14.59 -12.94 1.92
CA GLY A 152 13.86 -14.19 2.04
C GLY A 152 12.35 -14.09 1.79
N PHE A 153 11.85 -12.95 1.28
CA PHE A 153 10.41 -12.70 1.18
C PHE A 153 9.98 -12.46 -0.28
N ASP A 154 9.15 -13.37 -0.80
CA ASP A 154 8.47 -13.15 -2.08
C ASP A 154 7.30 -12.18 -1.88
N HIS A 155 7.57 -10.91 -2.15
CA HIS A 155 6.64 -9.82 -1.91
C HIS A 155 5.37 -9.84 -2.79
N ARG A 156 5.39 -10.57 -3.90
CA ARG A 156 4.20 -10.75 -4.76
C ARG A 156 3.44 -12.01 -4.35
N ALA A 157 4.13 -13.14 -4.25
CA ALA A 157 3.47 -14.43 -4.01
C ALA A 157 2.95 -14.54 -2.57
N ALA A 158 3.68 -14.05 -1.56
CA ALA A 158 3.28 -14.23 -0.17
C ALA A 158 1.92 -13.56 0.15
N PRO A 159 1.66 -12.28 -0.16
CA PRO A 159 0.34 -11.69 0.03
C PRO A 159 -0.73 -12.30 -0.90
N ALA A 160 -0.39 -12.64 -2.14
CA ALA A 160 -1.32 -13.25 -3.08
C ALA A 160 -1.82 -14.63 -2.59
N SER A 161 -0.93 -15.43 -2.00
CA SER A 161 -1.24 -16.78 -1.49
C SER A 161 -2.28 -16.78 -0.37
N VAL A 162 -2.44 -15.66 0.35
CA VAL A 162 -3.44 -15.49 1.41
C VAL A 162 -4.67 -14.70 0.95
N GLY A 163 -4.81 -14.46 -0.35
CA GLY A 163 -6.01 -13.92 -0.96
C GLY A 163 -6.05 -12.40 -1.09
N PHE A 164 -4.90 -11.74 -1.20
CA PHE A 164 -4.81 -10.37 -1.73
C PHE A 164 -4.65 -10.39 -3.26
N PRO A 165 -5.69 -10.06 -4.04
CA PRO A 165 -5.64 -10.08 -5.49
C PRO A 165 -4.91 -8.88 -6.10
N LEU A 166 -4.73 -7.80 -5.33
CA LEU A 166 -4.05 -6.58 -5.74
C LEU A 166 -2.86 -6.35 -4.82
N VAL A 167 -1.67 -6.56 -5.35
CA VAL A 167 -0.39 -6.37 -4.64
C VAL A 167 0.46 -5.45 -5.50
N THR A 168 1.08 -4.45 -4.88
CA THR A 168 2.13 -3.65 -5.49
C THR A 168 3.30 -3.55 -4.53
N ALA A 169 4.50 -3.40 -5.07
CA ALA A 169 5.68 -3.13 -4.29
C ALA A 169 6.56 -2.09 -4.96
N VAL A 170 7.21 -1.26 -4.15
CA VAL A 170 8.15 -0.23 -4.60
C VAL A 170 9.31 -0.17 -3.62
N GLU A 171 10.54 -0.11 -4.14
CA GLU A 171 11.72 0.18 -3.34
C GLU A 171 11.82 1.69 -3.13
N LEU A 172 11.80 2.12 -1.86
CA LEU A 172 12.13 3.49 -1.47
C LEU A 172 13.64 3.59 -1.29
N VAL A 173 14.25 4.52 -2.00
CA VAL A 173 15.70 4.78 -1.94
C VAL A 173 15.92 6.14 -1.29
N GLU A 174 16.68 6.15 -0.18
CA GLU A 174 17.09 7.38 0.50
C GLU A 174 18.27 8.03 -0.26
N PRO A 175 18.11 9.24 -0.82
CA PRO A 175 19.15 9.83 -1.67
C PRO A 175 20.48 10.08 -0.96
N ALA A 176 20.45 10.35 0.35
CA ALA A 176 21.63 10.73 1.12
C ALA A 176 22.50 9.54 1.55
N THR A 177 21.90 8.36 1.72
CA THR A 177 22.56 7.18 2.30
C THR A 177 22.57 5.98 1.37
N ASP A 178 21.84 6.04 0.25
CA ASP A 178 21.43 4.90 -0.57
C ASP A 178 20.77 3.76 0.22
N GLY A 179 20.19 4.10 1.39
CA GLY A 179 19.36 3.18 2.18
C GLY A 179 18.13 2.77 1.38
N ARG A 180 17.76 1.49 1.44
CA ARG A 180 16.68 0.91 0.63
C ARG A 180 15.72 0.09 1.47
N TRP A 181 14.45 0.46 1.46
CA TRP A 181 13.37 -0.35 2.04
C TRP A 181 12.34 -0.70 0.97
N LEU A 182 11.86 -1.94 0.98
CA LEU A 182 10.76 -2.37 0.14
C LEU A 182 9.44 -2.05 0.84
N VAL A 183 8.58 -1.31 0.17
CA VAL A 183 7.21 -1.04 0.62
C VAL A 183 6.24 -1.83 -0.24
N VAL A 184 5.44 -2.68 0.40
CA VAL A 184 4.42 -3.53 -0.23
C VAL A 184 3.05 -3.07 0.23
N PHE A 185 2.14 -2.85 -0.71
CA PHE A 185 0.74 -2.62 -0.40
C PHE A 185 -0.11 -3.73 -1.00
N ALA A 186 -0.96 -4.35 -0.17
CA ALA A 186 -1.83 -5.43 -0.59
C ALA A 186 -3.28 -5.17 -0.15
N THR A 187 -4.21 -5.31 -1.08
CA THR A 187 -5.63 -4.98 -0.87
C THR A 187 -6.55 -5.82 -1.76
N ARG A 188 -7.86 -5.73 -1.51
CA ARG A 188 -8.92 -6.22 -2.41
C ARG A 188 -9.61 -5.10 -3.18
N LEU A 189 -9.21 -3.86 -2.95
CA LEU A 189 -9.92 -2.68 -3.46
C LEU A 189 -9.03 -1.91 -4.42
N GLY A 190 -9.44 -1.79 -5.69
CA GLY A 190 -8.72 -1.00 -6.69
C GLY A 190 -8.50 0.45 -6.24
N ARG A 191 -9.55 1.09 -5.70
CA ARG A 191 -9.46 2.47 -5.20
C ARG A 191 -8.44 2.68 -4.08
N ALA A 192 -8.24 1.69 -3.22
CA ALA A 192 -7.26 1.77 -2.14
C ALA A 192 -5.83 1.64 -2.68
N LEU A 193 -5.65 0.79 -3.71
CA LEU A 193 -4.38 0.70 -4.44
C LEU A 193 -4.07 2.01 -5.17
N ASP A 194 -5.05 2.62 -5.83
CA ASP A 194 -4.89 3.91 -6.49
C ASP A 194 -4.51 5.00 -5.47
N ALA A 195 -5.20 5.07 -4.33
CA ALA A 195 -4.88 6.01 -3.26
C ALA A 195 -3.46 5.82 -2.70
N PHE A 196 -3.03 4.57 -2.53
CA PHE A 196 -1.66 4.25 -2.13
C PHE A 196 -0.64 4.73 -3.18
N LYS A 197 -0.89 4.50 -4.47
CA LYS A 197 -0.01 4.96 -5.55
C LYS A 197 0.07 6.49 -5.63
N GLU A 198 -1.04 7.20 -5.42
CA GLU A 198 -1.02 8.66 -5.34
C GLU A 198 -0.25 9.15 -4.10
N ALA A 199 -0.41 8.50 -2.95
CA ALA A 199 0.34 8.84 -1.74
C ALA A 199 1.85 8.62 -1.94
N LEU A 200 2.23 7.56 -2.67
CA LEU A 200 3.61 7.25 -3.02
C LEU A 200 4.23 8.32 -3.93
N TRP A 201 3.53 8.73 -4.98
CA TRP A 201 3.97 9.79 -5.90
C TRP A 201 3.83 11.21 -5.32
N ALA A 202 3.33 11.34 -4.10
CA ALA A 202 3.32 12.56 -3.31
C ALA A 202 4.29 12.50 -2.11
N ALA A 203 5.14 11.48 -2.03
CA ALA A 203 6.12 11.32 -0.97
C ALA A 203 7.40 12.10 -1.30
N ASP A 204 7.74 13.07 -0.47
CA ASP A 204 8.95 13.87 -0.66
C ASP A 204 10.19 13.20 -0.07
N GLY A 205 11.36 13.51 -0.61
CA GLY A 205 12.66 13.16 -0.02
C GLY A 205 13.09 11.71 -0.18
N VAL A 206 12.47 10.97 -1.11
CA VAL A 206 12.85 9.62 -1.54
C VAL A 206 12.87 9.53 -3.07
N ARG A 207 13.59 8.52 -3.57
CA ARG A 207 13.45 8.04 -4.94
C ARG A 207 12.71 6.72 -4.96
N LEU A 208 11.99 6.46 -6.04
CA LEU A 208 11.25 5.22 -6.25
C LEU A 208 12.03 4.32 -7.20
N ARG A 209 12.11 3.03 -6.90
CA ARG A 209 12.69 2.04 -7.79
C ARG A 209 11.76 0.84 -7.91
N ASP A 210 11.65 0.31 -9.12
CA ASP A 210 10.92 -0.93 -9.36
C ASP A 210 11.72 -2.10 -8.73
N PRO A 211 11.15 -2.85 -7.78
CA PRO A 211 11.86 -3.92 -7.09
C PRO A 211 12.07 -5.17 -7.95
N ASP A 212 11.33 -5.30 -9.05
CA ASP A 212 11.40 -6.46 -9.95
C ASP A 212 12.28 -6.18 -11.19
N ASP A 213 12.73 -4.94 -11.35
CA ASP A 213 13.71 -4.55 -12.36
C ASP A 213 15.08 -4.28 -11.68
N PRO A 214 16.04 -5.22 -11.76
CA PRO A 214 17.36 -5.05 -11.18
C PRO A 214 18.19 -3.95 -11.87
N ASP A 215 17.82 -3.57 -13.10
CA ASP A 215 18.48 -2.54 -13.88
C ASP A 215 17.76 -1.19 -13.78
N ALA A 216 16.57 -1.14 -13.16
CA ALA A 216 15.85 0.11 -12.94
C ALA A 216 16.65 1.07 -12.05
N GLU A 217 16.93 2.23 -12.60
CA GLU A 217 17.43 3.37 -11.84
C GLU A 217 16.33 3.92 -10.93
N ALA A 218 16.74 4.43 -9.76
CA ALA A 218 15.82 5.07 -8.84
C ALA A 218 15.40 6.43 -9.39
N VAL A 219 14.10 6.65 -9.55
CA VAL A 219 13.52 7.87 -10.11
C VAL A 219 13.07 8.83 -9.02
N ASP A 220 13.25 10.12 -9.26
CA ASP A 220 12.77 11.16 -8.35
C ASP A 220 11.24 11.24 -8.36
N VAL A 221 10.65 11.45 -7.18
CA VAL A 221 9.21 11.69 -7.05
C VAL A 221 8.87 13.08 -7.59
N THR A 222 8.08 13.13 -8.66
CA THR A 222 7.63 14.39 -9.27
C THR A 222 6.15 14.30 -9.67
N SER A 223 5.51 15.45 -9.85
CA SER A 223 4.11 15.50 -10.31
C SER A 223 3.92 14.98 -11.75
N ARG A 224 4.99 14.95 -12.55
CA ARG A 224 5.00 14.50 -13.95
C ARG A 224 6.14 13.48 -14.13
N PRO A 225 5.93 12.22 -13.74
CA PRO A 225 6.94 11.18 -13.90
C PRO A 225 7.31 10.97 -15.38
N ASP A 226 8.54 10.55 -15.63
CA ASP A 226 8.92 9.97 -16.91
C ASP A 226 8.10 8.69 -17.15
N LEU A 227 7.41 8.62 -18.29
CA LEU A 227 6.55 7.50 -18.67
C LEU A 227 7.22 6.55 -19.66
N GLY A 228 8.48 6.81 -20.05
CA GLY A 228 9.27 5.92 -20.90
C GLY A 228 9.36 4.47 -20.36
N PRO A 229 9.68 4.25 -19.07
CA PRO A 229 9.65 2.91 -18.47
C PRO A 229 8.27 2.25 -18.54
N LEU A 230 7.20 2.99 -18.24
CA LEU A 230 5.83 2.48 -18.34
C LEU A 230 5.46 2.08 -19.77
N ARG A 231 5.84 2.89 -20.77
CA ARG A 231 5.64 2.57 -22.19
C ARG A 231 6.28 1.23 -22.55
N ARG A 232 7.52 0.99 -22.15
CA ARG A 232 8.21 -0.30 -22.40
C ARG A 232 7.49 -1.45 -21.70
N ALA A 233 7.10 -1.28 -20.44
CA ALA A 233 6.41 -2.30 -19.67
C ALA A 233 5.05 -2.67 -20.29
N LEU A 234 4.25 -1.69 -20.73
CA LEU A 234 2.95 -1.93 -21.36
C LEU A 234 3.08 -2.64 -22.72
N VAL A 235 4.05 -2.24 -23.55
CA VAL A 235 4.33 -2.93 -24.83
C VAL A 235 4.78 -4.37 -24.59
N ALA A 236 5.69 -4.60 -23.65
CA ALA A 236 6.13 -5.96 -23.29
C ALA A 236 4.97 -6.82 -22.78
N HIS A 237 4.14 -6.26 -21.90
CA HIS A 237 2.96 -6.96 -21.38
C HIS A 237 1.96 -7.31 -22.49
N LEU A 238 1.62 -6.35 -23.36
CA LEU A 238 0.76 -6.60 -24.53
C LEU A 238 1.37 -7.60 -25.50
N GLY A 239 2.70 -7.61 -25.66
CA GLY A 239 3.41 -8.64 -26.43
C GLY A 239 3.18 -10.05 -25.88
N SER A 240 3.15 -10.19 -24.55
CA SER A 240 2.88 -11.45 -23.84
C SER A 240 1.41 -11.87 -23.89
N VAL A 241 0.47 -10.98 -23.57
CA VAL A 241 -0.97 -11.34 -23.45
C VAL A 241 -1.75 -11.19 -24.76
N ARG A 242 -1.14 -10.57 -25.78
CA ARG A 242 -1.65 -10.27 -27.14
C ARG A 242 -2.86 -9.36 -27.21
N ARG A 243 -3.68 -9.30 -26.16
CA ARG A 243 -4.80 -8.38 -26.01
C ARG A 243 -5.08 -8.13 -24.53
N ALA A 244 -5.48 -6.92 -24.18
CA ALA A 244 -5.90 -6.57 -22.82
C ALA A 244 -6.92 -5.44 -22.88
N SER A 245 -7.85 -5.39 -21.93
CA SER A 245 -8.70 -4.20 -21.79
C SER A 245 -7.91 -3.04 -21.18
N VAL A 246 -8.36 -1.79 -21.37
CA VAL A 246 -7.77 -0.63 -20.68
C VAL A 246 -7.83 -0.81 -19.16
N ALA A 247 -8.88 -1.43 -18.63
CA ALA A 247 -8.97 -1.76 -17.21
C ALA A 247 -7.90 -2.77 -16.77
N ASP A 248 -7.61 -3.78 -17.58
CA ASP A 248 -6.53 -4.74 -17.31
C ASP A 248 -5.15 -4.06 -17.35
N LEU A 249 -4.93 -3.16 -18.32
CA LEU A 249 -3.67 -2.41 -18.42
C LEU A 249 -3.47 -1.43 -17.26
N ARG A 250 -4.53 -0.72 -16.85
CA ARG A 250 -4.48 0.14 -15.65
C ARG A 250 -4.16 -0.67 -14.39
N ARG A 251 -4.75 -1.87 -14.27
CA ARG A 251 -4.42 -2.79 -13.18
C ARG A 251 -2.97 -3.23 -13.25
N PHE A 252 -2.51 -3.69 -14.40
CA PHE A 252 -1.12 -4.09 -14.63
C PHE A 252 -0.16 -2.96 -14.21
N THR A 253 -0.39 -1.73 -14.68
CA THR A 253 0.40 -0.55 -14.28
C THR A 253 0.47 -0.40 -12.76
N ALA A 254 -0.68 -0.40 -12.09
CA ALA A 254 -0.76 -0.18 -10.66
C ALA A 254 -0.17 -1.33 -9.81
N THR A 255 -0.22 -2.58 -10.29
CA THR A 255 0.29 -3.73 -9.53
C THR A 255 1.73 -4.09 -9.85
N ALA A 256 2.13 -3.96 -11.12
CA ALA A 256 3.39 -4.51 -11.63
C ALA A 256 4.48 -3.47 -11.90
N THR A 257 4.17 -2.18 -11.73
CA THR A 257 5.13 -1.08 -11.93
C THR A 257 5.05 -0.08 -10.77
N ILE A 258 5.98 0.87 -10.70
CA ILE A 258 5.93 1.98 -9.75
C ILE A 258 4.85 3.03 -10.08
N HIS A 259 4.30 3.04 -11.30
CA HIS A 259 3.43 4.10 -11.81
C HIS A 259 1.98 3.99 -11.33
N ARG A 260 1.20 5.05 -11.54
CA ARG A 260 -0.23 5.12 -11.19
C ARG A 260 -1.08 4.55 -12.31
N SER A 261 -2.25 4.03 -11.98
CA SER A 261 -3.23 3.58 -12.98
C SER A 261 -3.54 4.69 -14.01
N ALA A 262 -3.66 5.94 -13.55
CA ALA A 262 -3.93 7.11 -14.38
C ALA A 262 -2.82 7.42 -15.40
N ASP A 263 -1.55 7.04 -15.14
CA ASP A 263 -0.45 7.26 -16.08
C ASP A 263 -0.61 6.39 -17.34
N THR A 264 -1.32 5.25 -17.23
CA THR A 264 -1.62 4.33 -18.34
C THR A 264 -2.32 5.04 -19.50
N ASP A 265 -3.29 5.91 -19.21
CA ASP A 265 -4.11 6.54 -20.25
C ASP A 265 -3.29 7.48 -21.13
N ARG A 266 -2.30 8.16 -20.54
CA ARG A 266 -1.38 9.04 -21.26
C ARG A 266 -0.49 8.22 -22.20
N VAL A 267 0.08 7.13 -21.69
CA VAL A 267 0.93 6.24 -22.49
C VAL A 267 0.15 5.56 -23.62
N LEU A 268 -1.09 5.12 -23.35
CA LEU A 268 -1.93 4.52 -24.39
C LEU A 268 -2.30 5.52 -25.48
N ALA A 269 -2.58 6.78 -25.12
CA ALA A 269 -2.86 7.82 -26.10
C ALA A 269 -1.65 8.05 -27.04
N GLU A 270 -0.43 8.07 -26.49
CA GLU A 270 0.81 8.19 -27.26
C GLU A 270 1.04 6.97 -28.16
N LEU A 271 0.92 5.74 -27.62
CA LEU A 271 1.09 4.50 -28.40
C LEU A 271 0.08 4.37 -29.54
N LEU A 272 -1.16 4.82 -29.33
CA LEU A 272 -2.20 4.85 -30.37
C LEU A 272 -1.90 5.89 -31.45
N ALA A 273 -1.43 7.08 -31.06
CA ALA A 273 -1.06 8.13 -32.00
C ALA A 273 0.14 7.73 -32.88
N GLU A 274 1.07 6.96 -32.32
CA GLU A 274 2.21 6.38 -33.02
C GLU A 274 1.87 5.15 -33.87
N GLY A 275 0.65 4.61 -33.75
CA GLY A 275 0.24 3.37 -34.42
C GLY A 275 0.94 2.11 -33.88
N ALA A 276 1.55 2.16 -32.70
CA ALA A 276 2.23 1.03 -32.07
C ALA A 276 1.25 -0.01 -31.49
N VAL A 277 0.03 0.42 -31.18
CA VAL A 277 -1.07 -0.43 -30.73
C VAL A 277 -2.36 -0.08 -31.45
N ASP A 278 -3.26 -1.05 -31.55
CA ASP A 278 -4.62 -0.90 -32.04
C ASP A 278 -5.64 -0.95 -30.90
N ARG A 279 -6.81 -0.35 -31.13
CA ARG A 279 -7.93 -0.34 -30.17
C ARG A 279 -9.25 -0.80 -30.78
N GLU A 280 -10.08 -1.43 -29.95
CA GLU A 280 -11.45 -1.82 -30.27
C GLU A 280 -12.40 -1.38 -29.14
N PRO A 281 -13.39 -0.51 -29.40
CA PRO A 281 -13.71 0.16 -30.68
C PRO A 281 -12.64 1.18 -31.14
N ARG A 282 -12.56 1.42 -32.46
CA ARG A 282 -11.54 2.30 -33.08
C ARG A 282 -11.61 3.77 -32.62
N ALA A 283 -12.77 4.25 -32.22
CA ALA A 283 -13.00 5.65 -31.83
C ALA A 283 -13.76 5.78 -30.50
N GLY A 284 -13.67 6.95 -29.86
CA GLY A 284 -14.25 7.23 -28.54
C GLY A 284 -13.22 7.31 -27.40
N ARG A 285 -13.69 7.45 -26.16
CA ARG A 285 -12.83 7.52 -24.97
C ARG A 285 -12.19 6.17 -24.65
N LEU A 286 -11.04 6.17 -23.98
CA LEU A 286 -10.40 4.98 -23.42
C LEU A 286 -11.13 4.54 -22.13
N ALA A 287 -12.36 4.06 -22.31
CA ALA A 287 -13.13 3.43 -21.24
C ALA A 287 -12.51 2.07 -20.87
N GLY A 288 -12.87 1.53 -19.70
CA GLY A 288 -12.22 0.35 -19.14
C GLY A 288 -12.39 -0.92 -19.98
N ASP A 289 -13.46 -1.03 -20.77
CA ASP A 289 -13.81 -2.16 -21.62
C ASP A 289 -13.17 -2.10 -23.02
N VAL A 290 -12.55 -0.98 -23.39
CA VAL A 290 -11.82 -0.84 -24.65
C VAL A 290 -10.66 -1.83 -24.68
N VAL A 291 -10.57 -2.62 -25.73
CA VAL A 291 -9.51 -3.62 -25.90
C VAL A 291 -8.35 -3.01 -26.68
N ILE A 292 -7.14 -3.20 -26.18
CA ILE A 292 -5.87 -2.80 -26.80
C ILE A 292 -5.12 -4.05 -27.25
N ARG A 293 -4.50 -3.99 -28.42
CA ARG A 293 -3.68 -5.06 -29.01
C ARG A 293 -2.42 -4.46 -29.64
N PRO A 294 -1.28 -5.18 -29.70
CA PRO A 294 -0.17 -4.78 -30.55
C PRO A 294 -0.64 -4.63 -32.00
N SER A 295 -0.21 -3.57 -32.68
CA SER A 295 -0.48 -3.43 -34.12
C SER A 295 0.20 -4.56 -34.90
N ALA A 296 -0.44 -5.03 -35.97
CA ALA A 296 0.22 -5.95 -36.89
C ALA A 296 1.42 -5.24 -37.53
N SER A 297 2.63 -5.76 -37.31
CA SER A 297 3.83 -5.34 -38.06
C SER A 297 3.77 -5.86 -39.49
#